data_AF-A0A6J1R1Z2-F1
#
_entry.id   AF-A0A6J1R1Z2-F1
#
_cell.length_a   1.000
_cell.length_b   1.000
_cell.length_c   1.000
_cell.angle_alpha   90.00
_cell.angle_beta   90.00
_cell.angle_gamma   90.00
#
_symmetry.space_group_name_H-M   'P 1'
#
loop_
_entity.id
_entity.type
_entity.pdbx_description
1 polymer ?
#
loop_
_entity_poly.entity_id
_entity_poly.type
_entity_poly.pdbx_seq_one_letter_code
_entity_poly.pdbx_strand_id
1 'polypeptide(L)'
;MIDIGAISILTLFLIIGNLEAITVVNHHPDDEYILEHEVLRKDALTEAKKLKIYPGPIPGCKPCTYPEMTYCTNGSVINDHCCCDGSFNKVFLFVEHTCRVGPEECKVHAGDCAEYTRLRECCCHSYLASACKRLKLF
;
A
#
# COMPACT_ATOMS: atom_id res chain seq x y z
N MET A 1 -36.74 12.65 45.37
CA MET A 1 -35.96 11.53 45.93
C MET A 1 -35.53 10.70 44.74
N ILE A 2 -34.26 10.85 44.30
CA ILE A 2 -33.77 10.13 43.12
C ILE A 2 -33.57 8.69 43.57
N ASP A 3 -34.30 7.77 42.96
CA ASP A 3 -34.26 6.35 43.29
C ASP A 3 -32.85 5.83 43.04
N ILE A 4 -32.19 5.36 44.11
CA ILE A 4 -30.82 4.84 44.07
C ILE A 4 -30.72 3.67 43.08
N GLY A 5 -31.82 2.92 42.88
CA GLY A 5 -31.89 1.86 41.86
C GLY A 5 -31.81 2.40 40.43
N ALA A 6 -32.42 3.56 40.16
CA ALA A 6 -32.36 4.18 38.85
C ALA A 6 -30.96 4.72 38.51
N ILE A 7 -30.22 5.22 39.52
CA ILE A 7 -28.84 5.69 39.34
C ILE A 7 -27.90 4.53 39.01
N SER A 8 -28.01 3.40 39.73
CA SER A 8 -27.17 2.22 39.47
C SER A 8 -27.38 1.63 38.07
N ILE A 9 -28.63 1.61 37.59
CA ILE A 9 -28.96 1.15 36.23
C ILE A 9 -28.36 2.10 35.19
N LEU A 10 -28.50 3.42 35.39
CA LEU A 10 -27.97 4.41 34.45
C LEU A 10 -26.43 4.36 34.35
N THR A 11 -25.74 4.16 35.47
CA THR A 11 -24.28 3.98 35.48
C THR A 11 -23.85 2.71 34.75
N LEU A 12 -24.63 1.64 34.81
CA LEU A 12 -24.32 0.40 34.10
C LEU A 12 -24.45 0.59 32.58
N PHE A 13 -25.48 1.30 32.11
CA PHE A 13 -25.65 1.62 30.69
C PHE A 13 -24.53 2.53 30.14
N LEU A 14 -24.05 3.49 30.94
CA LEU A 14 -22.93 4.37 30.55
C LEU A 14 -21.59 3.62 30.43
N ILE A 15 -21.37 2.58 31.24
CA ILE A 15 -20.17 1.73 31.14
C ILE A 15 -20.25 0.82 29.91
N ILE A 16 -21.43 0.27 29.60
CA ILE A 16 -21.63 -0.59 28.41
C ILE A 16 -21.56 0.21 27.11
N GLY A 17 -22.01 1.48 27.10
CA GLY A 17 -21.95 2.36 25.93
C GLY A 17 -20.55 2.80 25.51
N ASN A 18 -19.52 2.53 26.33
CA ASN A 18 -18.10 2.78 26.01
C ASN A 18 -17.35 1.53 25.52
N LEU A 19 -18.03 0.40 25.28
CA LEU A 19 -17.44 -0.60 24.39
C LEU A 19 -17.44 0.03 22.99
N GLU A 20 -16.27 0.54 22.60
CA GLU A 20 -15.94 0.78 21.19
C GLU A 20 -16.51 -0.37 20.38
N ALA A 21 -17.19 -0.04 19.28
CA ALA A 21 -17.64 -1.03 18.32
C ALA A 21 -16.39 -1.75 17.79
N ILE A 22 -15.97 -2.81 18.47
CA ILE A 22 -15.03 -3.78 17.94
C ILE A 22 -15.85 -4.45 16.85
N THR A 23 -15.75 -3.91 15.64
CA THR A 23 -16.16 -4.61 14.44
C THR A 23 -15.24 -5.81 14.34
N VAL A 24 -15.63 -6.92 14.97
CA VAL A 24 -15.04 -8.22 14.68
C VAL A 24 -15.39 -8.45 13.21
N VAL A 25 -14.42 -8.15 12.34
CA VAL A 25 -14.49 -8.54 10.94
C VAL A 25 -14.46 -10.07 10.97
N ASN A 26 -15.64 -10.66 10.82
CA ASN A 26 -15.83 -12.09 10.84
C ASN A 26 -15.34 -12.59 9.49
N HIS A 27 -14.04 -12.88 9.39
CA HIS A 27 -13.47 -13.50 8.19
C HIS A 27 -14.08 -14.88 8.06
N HIS A 28 -14.97 -15.03 7.08
CA HIS A 28 -15.49 -16.34 6.74
C HIS A 28 -14.33 -17.12 6.12
N PRO A 29 -14.14 -18.42 6.44
CA PRO A 29 -13.07 -19.22 5.83
C PRO A 29 -13.14 -19.31 4.30
N ASP A 30 -14.27 -18.90 3.73
CA ASP A 30 -14.56 -18.87 2.30
C ASP A 30 -14.23 -17.51 1.64
N ASP A 31 -13.67 -16.55 2.38
CA ASP A 31 -13.22 -15.27 1.84
C ASP A 31 -11.95 -15.48 1.01
N GLU A 32 -12.13 -15.93 -0.24
CA GLU A 32 -11.03 -16.17 -1.17
C GLU A 32 -10.34 -14.85 -1.57
N TYR A 33 -9.02 -14.90 -1.69
CA TYR A 33 -8.26 -13.81 -2.28
C TYR A 33 -8.64 -13.64 -3.75
N ILE A 34 -9.18 -12.49 -4.10
CA ILE A 34 -9.55 -12.12 -5.46
C ILE A 34 -8.33 -11.50 -6.14
N LEU A 35 -8.02 -11.98 -7.35
CA LEU A 35 -7.03 -11.33 -8.21
C LEU A 35 -7.55 -9.96 -8.60
N GLU A 36 -6.83 -8.92 -8.20
CA GLU A 36 -7.20 -7.55 -8.47
C GLU A 36 -6.58 -7.07 -9.78
N HIS A 37 -5.26 -7.22 -9.92
CA HIS A 37 -4.58 -7.12 -11.21
C HIS A 37 -3.23 -7.85 -11.22
N GLU A 38 -2.69 -8.05 -12.42
CA GLU A 38 -1.34 -8.58 -12.62
C GLU A 38 -0.60 -7.82 -13.73
N VAL A 39 0.71 -7.70 -13.56
CA VAL A 39 1.65 -7.26 -14.58
C VAL A 39 2.59 -8.42 -14.85
N LEU A 40 2.38 -9.09 -15.99
CA LEU A 40 3.20 -10.22 -16.40
C LEU A 40 4.60 -9.76 -16.77
N ARG A 41 5.60 -10.64 -16.59
CA ARG A 41 6.99 -10.38 -16.98
C ARG A 41 7.15 -9.83 -18.39
N LYS A 42 6.44 -10.40 -19.36
CA LYS A 42 6.50 -9.98 -20.77
C LYS A 42 6.02 -8.54 -20.96
N ASP A 43 4.97 -8.16 -20.24
CA ASP A 43 4.39 -6.82 -20.31
C ASP A 43 5.27 -5.83 -19.58
N ALA A 44 5.77 -6.18 -18.39
CA ALA A 44 6.78 -5.41 -17.66
C ALA A 44 8.00 -5.09 -18.52
N LEU A 45 8.52 -6.08 -19.24
CA LEU A 45 9.65 -5.88 -20.16
C LEU A 45 9.29 -4.98 -21.36
N THR A 46 8.05 -5.03 -21.83
CA THR A 46 7.59 -4.18 -22.94
C THR A 46 7.42 -2.72 -22.50
N GLU A 47 6.87 -2.49 -21.31
CA GLU A 47 6.71 -1.16 -20.73
C GLU A 47 8.05 -0.56 -20.31
N ALA A 48 8.96 -1.37 -19.80
CA ALA A 48 10.29 -0.91 -19.42
C ALA A 48 11.10 -0.33 -20.60
N LYS A 49 10.92 -0.86 -21.82
CA LYS A 49 11.52 -0.31 -23.04
C LYS A 49 11.03 1.10 -23.36
N LYS A 50 9.84 1.48 -22.90
CA LYS A 50 9.24 2.81 -23.14
C LYS A 50 9.68 3.84 -22.10
N LEU A 51 10.34 3.43 -21.02
CA LEU A 51 10.74 4.32 -19.93
C LEU A 51 11.69 5.42 -20.41
N LYS A 52 11.42 6.65 -19.99
CA LYS A 52 12.33 7.79 -20.11
C LYS A 52 12.89 8.10 -18.73
N ILE A 53 14.21 8.19 -18.63
CA ILE A 53 14.89 8.58 -17.38
C ILE A 53 15.25 10.04 -17.52
N TYR A 54 14.82 10.84 -16.55
CA TYR A 54 15.21 12.23 -16.45
C TYR A 54 16.27 12.36 -15.34
N PRO A 55 17.34 13.15 -15.56
CA PRO A 55 18.39 13.34 -14.57
C PRO A 55 17.91 14.20 -13.40
N GLY A 56 18.43 13.90 -12.21
CA GLY A 56 18.16 14.66 -10.99
C GLY A 56 16.88 14.24 -10.24
N PRO A 57 16.69 14.73 -9.00
CA PRO A 57 15.43 14.58 -8.30
C PRO A 57 14.30 15.26 -9.06
N ILE A 58 13.09 14.71 -8.98
CA ILE A 58 11.89 15.39 -9.48
C ILE A 58 11.77 16.74 -8.75
N PRO A 59 11.41 17.85 -9.43
CA PRO A 59 11.22 19.14 -8.76
C PRO A 59 10.31 19.02 -7.54
N GLY A 60 10.77 19.50 -6.38
CA GLY A 60 10.07 19.37 -5.09
C GLY A 60 10.43 18.11 -4.29
N CYS A 61 11.19 17.17 -4.86
CA CYS A 61 11.65 15.97 -4.18
C CYS A 61 13.08 16.12 -3.66
N LYS A 62 13.32 15.60 -2.45
CA LYS A 62 14.68 15.40 -1.92
C LYS A 62 15.35 14.19 -2.61
N PRO A 63 16.69 14.11 -2.64
CA PRO A 63 17.38 12.89 -3.02
C PRO A 63 16.94 11.70 -2.15
N CYS A 64 16.81 10.52 -2.77
CA CYS A 64 16.55 9.29 -2.04
C CYS A 64 17.69 8.97 -1.07
N THR A 65 17.32 8.62 0.15
CA THR A 65 18.22 8.01 1.13
C THR A 65 18.40 6.52 0.83
N TYR A 66 19.43 5.91 1.44
CA TYR A 66 19.68 4.47 1.28
C TYR A 66 18.49 3.59 1.72
N PRO A 67 17.86 3.82 2.90
CA PRO A 67 16.68 3.05 3.30
C PRO A 67 15.51 3.18 2.32
N GLU A 68 15.27 4.37 1.77
CA GLU A 68 14.23 4.58 0.75
C GLU A 68 14.52 3.78 -0.53
N MET A 69 15.78 3.76 -0.99
CA MET A 69 16.18 2.94 -2.13
C MET A 69 16.01 1.44 -1.86
N THR A 70 16.33 0.98 -0.65
CA THR A 70 16.13 -0.42 -0.23
C THR A 70 14.64 -0.78 -0.24
N TYR A 71 13.78 0.09 0.28
CA TYR A 71 12.33 -0.06 0.25
C TYR A 71 11.79 -0.20 -1.19
N CYS A 72 12.37 0.51 -2.15
CA CYS A 72 11.97 0.40 -3.55
C CYS A 72 12.29 -0.96 -4.17
N THR A 73 13.35 -1.66 -3.74
CA THR A 73 13.82 -2.89 -4.39
C THR A 73 13.51 -4.19 -3.66
N ASN A 74 13.15 -4.11 -2.37
CA ASN A 74 12.90 -5.31 -1.56
C ASN A 74 11.45 -5.85 -1.68
N GLY A 75 10.66 -5.31 -2.61
CA GLY A 75 9.25 -5.66 -2.81
C GLY A 75 8.26 -4.85 -1.97
N SER A 76 8.70 -4.07 -0.98
CA SER A 76 7.80 -3.29 -0.11
C SER A 76 6.99 -2.26 -0.89
N VAL A 77 7.61 -1.57 -1.86
CA VAL A 77 6.87 -0.61 -2.69
C VAL A 77 5.76 -1.26 -3.52
N ILE A 78 5.90 -2.53 -3.91
CA ILE A 78 4.87 -3.26 -4.65
C ILE A 78 3.76 -3.74 -3.71
N ASN A 79 4.11 -4.18 -2.50
CA ASN A 79 3.13 -4.48 -1.46
C ASN A 79 2.25 -3.25 -1.19
N ASP A 80 2.87 -2.10 -0.98
CA ASP A 80 2.16 -0.87 -0.66
C ASP A 80 1.37 -0.33 -1.86
N HIS A 81 1.86 -0.55 -3.09
CA HIS A 81 1.07 -0.31 -4.30
C HIS A 81 -0.22 -1.13 -4.28
N CYS A 82 -0.14 -2.44 -4.02
CA CYS A 82 -1.32 -3.30 -3.92
C CYS A 82 -2.27 -2.90 -2.78
N CYS A 83 -1.77 -2.30 -1.70
CA CYS A 83 -2.61 -1.78 -0.62
C CYS A 83 -3.26 -0.42 -0.94
N CYS A 84 -2.52 0.51 -1.56
CA CYS A 84 -2.89 1.92 -1.58
C CYS A 84 -3.46 2.41 -2.91
N ASP A 85 -3.04 1.85 -4.04
CA ASP A 85 -3.32 2.44 -5.35
C ASP A 85 -4.59 1.93 -6.01
N GLY A 86 -5.01 0.70 -5.68
CA GLY A 86 -6.08 0.01 -6.39
C GLY A 86 -5.83 -0.09 -7.91
N SER A 87 -6.73 -0.78 -8.60
CA SER A 87 -6.54 -1.21 -10.00
C SER A 87 -6.67 -0.08 -11.01
N PHE A 88 -7.24 1.05 -10.62
CA PHE A 88 -7.40 2.21 -11.49
C PHE A 88 -6.08 2.98 -11.69
N ASN A 89 -5.16 2.92 -10.71
CA ASN A 89 -3.88 3.60 -10.77
C ASN A 89 -2.81 2.68 -11.34
N LYS A 90 -2.57 2.80 -12.65
CA LYS A 90 -1.57 2.02 -13.38
C LYS A 90 -0.14 2.51 -13.08
N VAL A 91 0.37 2.16 -11.91
CA VAL A 91 1.75 2.45 -11.47
C VAL A 91 2.60 1.18 -11.65
N PHE A 92 3.92 1.33 -11.78
CA PHE A 92 4.88 0.22 -11.86
C PHE A 92 4.60 -0.82 -12.94
N LEU A 93 3.99 -0.41 -14.07
CA LEU A 93 3.72 -1.28 -15.23
C LEU A 93 4.98 -1.94 -15.83
N PHE A 94 6.18 -1.48 -15.45
CA PHE A 94 7.48 -2.00 -15.87
C PHE A 94 8.11 -2.96 -14.84
N VAL A 95 7.39 -3.30 -13.77
CA VAL A 95 7.79 -4.25 -12.73
C VAL A 95 6.79 -5.39 -12.72
N GLU A 96 7.25 -6.63 -12.77
CA GLU A 96 6.39 -7.81 -12.66
C GLU A 96 5.79 -7.91 -11.25
N HIS A 97 4.46 -8.01 -11.14
CA HIS A 97 3.77 -8.16 -9.86
C HIS A 97 2.33 -8.67 -10.02
N THR A 98 1.74 -9.10 -8.91
CA THR A 98 0.34 -9.53 -8.81
C THR A 98 -0.26 -8.94 -7.54
N CYS A 99 -1.33 -8.16 -7.68
CA CYS A 99 -2.10 -7.64 -6.55
C CYS A 99 -3.33 -8.50 -6.31
N ARG A 100 -3.54 -8.85 -5.04
CA ARG A 100 -4.70 -9.62 -4.59
C ARG A 100 -5.38 -8.85 -3.47
N VAL A 101 -6.70 -8.86 -3.49
CA VAL A 101 -7.52 -8.32 -2.41
C VAL A 101 -8.19 -9.48 -1.71
N GLY A 102 -8.02 -9.57 -0.40
CA GLY A 102 -8.56 -10.65 0.40
C GLY A 102 -9.21 -10.14 1.67
N PRO A 103 -9.66 -11.07 2.54
CA PRO A 103 -10.24 -10.73 3.83
C PRO A 103 -9.24 -9.99 4.73
N GLU A 104 -7.97 -10.36 4.70
CA GLU A 104 -6.96 -9.77 5.57
C GLU A 104 -6.71 -8.30 5.24
N GLU A 105 -6.60 -7.47 6.28
CA GLU A 105 -6.25 -6.07 6.13
C GLU A 105 -4.84 -5.94 5.53
N CYS A 106 -4.74 -5.21 4.43
CA CYS A 106 -3.47 -4.97 3.76
C CYS A 106 -2.57 -4.09 4.62
N LYS A 107 -1.34 -4.54 4.88
CA LYS A 107 -0.39 -3.83 5.73
C LYS A 107 0.56 -2.98 4.90
N VAL A 108 0.50 -1.66 5.07
CA VAL A 108 1.41 -0.70 4.42
C VAL A 108 2.77 -0.68 5.14
N HIS A 109 3.86 -0.84 4.39
CA HIS A 109 5.23 -0.89 4.88
C HIS A 109 5.87 0.50 5.03
N ALA A 110 5.44 1.47 4.23
CA ALA A 110 5.86 2.87 4.29
C ALA A 110 5.33 3.61 5.54
N GLY A 111 4.43 3.00 6.30
CA GLY A 111 3.73 3.61 7.43
C GLY A 111 2.29 3.95 7.07
N ASP A 112 2.09 4.75 6.01
CA ASP A 112 0.77 5.08 5.48
C ASP A 112 0.78 5.32 3.95
N CYS A 113 -0.40 5.42 3.35
CA CYS A 113 -0.53 5.61 1.90
C CYS A 113 -0.03 6.98 1.40
N ALA A 114 0.09 7.99 2.28
CA ALA A 114 0.63 9.30 1.93
C ALA A 114 2.17 9.22 1.82
N GLU A 115 2.82 8.53 2.75
CA GLU A 115 4.26 8.27 2.70
C GLU A 115 4.62 7.34 1.54
N TYR A 116 3.82 6.31 1.30
CA TYR A 116 3.92 5.50 0.07
C TYR A 116 3.86 6.40 -1.19
N THR A 117 2.88 7.29 -1.29
CA THR A 117 2.73 8.20 -2.44
C THR A 117 3.98 9.06 -2.64
N ARG A 118 4.51 9.63 -1.56
CA ARG A 118 5.76 10.39 -1.59
C ARG A 118 6.93 9.52 -2.08
N LEU A 119 7.10 8.32 -1.54
CA LEU A 119 8.18 7.40 -1.92
C LEU A 119 8.06 6.94 -3.36
N ARG A 120 6.85 6.59 -3.81
CA ARG A 120 6.54 6.19 -5.18
C ARG A 120 6.97 7.25 -6.17
N GLU A 121 6.52 8.48 -5.98
CA GLU A 121 6.74 9.59 -6.90
C GLU A 121 8.17 10.11 -6.82
N CYS A 122 8.64 10.46 -5.62
CA CYS A 122 9.93 11.12 -5.45
C CYS A 122 11.13 10.16 -5.55
N CYS A 123 10.94 8.86 -5.35
CA CYS A 123 12.05 7.93 -5.26
C CYS A 123 11.90 6.70 -6.15
N CYS A 124 10.94 5.82 -5.84
CA CYS A 124 10.91 4.47 -6.37
C CYS A 124 10.67 4.39 -7.86
N HIS A 125 9.81 5.23 -8.43
CA HIS A 125 9.56 5.22 -9.86
C HIS A 125 10.84 5.51 -10.66
N SER A 126 11.56 6.59 -10.31
CA SER A 126 12.82 6.95 -10.98
C SER A 126 13.94 5.95 -10.70
N TYR A 127 14.07 5.50 -9.44
CA TYR A 127 15.11 4.56 -9.04
C TYR A 127 14.96 3.20 -9.72
N LEU A 128 13.74 2.64 -9.73
CA LEU A 128 13.44 1.36 -10.38
C LEU A 128 13.55 1.46 -11.89
N ALA A 129 13.06 2.54 -12.52
CA ALA A 129 13.24 2.76 -13.95
C ALA A 129 14.72 2.80 -14.33
N SER A 130 15.55 3.44 -13.51
CA SER A 130 17.00 3.49 -13.70
C SER A 130 17.68 2.14 -13.49
N ALA A 131 17.30 1.39 -12.46
CA ALA A 131 17.81 0.04 -12.21
C ALA A 131 17.47 -0.91 -13.36
N CYS A 132 16.23 -0.83 -13.86
CA CYS A 132 15.74 -1.61 -14.99
C CYS A 132 16.60 -1.40 -16.25
N LYS A 133 16.93 -0.13 -16.59
CA LYS A 133 17.82 0.17 -17.73
C LYS A 133 19.27 -0.26 -17.49
N ARG A 134 19.80 -0.11 -16.28
CA ARG A 134 21.19 -0.47 -15.95
C ARG A 134 21.44 -1.97 -16.02
N LEU A 135 20.50 -2.77 -15.54
CA LEU A 135 20.63 -4.22 -15.47
C LEU A 135 20.57 -4.91 -16.84
N LYS A 136 20.38 -4.17 -17.95
CA LYS A 136 20.23 -4.73 -19.29
C LYS A 136 19.30 -5.95 -19.30
N LEU A 137 18.18 -5.84 -18.58
CA LEU A 137 17.02 -6.71 -18.85
C LEU A 137 16.42 -6.44 -20.26
N PHE A 138 17.10 -5.58 -21.03
CA PHE A 138 16.99 -5.28 -22.46
C PHE A 138 18.39 -5.22 -23.04
#